data_AF-Q3AQH8-F1
#
_entry.id   AF-Q3AQH8-F1
#
_cell.length_a   1.000
_cell.length_b   1.000
_cell.length_c   1.000
_cell.angle_alpha   90.00
_cell.angle_beta   90.00
_cell.angle_gamma   90.00
#
_symmetry.space_group_name_H-M   'P 1'
#
loop_
_entity.id
_entity.type
_entity.pdbx_description
1 polymer ?
#
loop_
_entity_poly.entity_id
_entity_poly.type
_entity_poly.pdbx_seq_one_letter_code
_entity_poly.pdbx_strand_id
1 'polypeptide(L)'
;MLKDALGSYRGSLAELNKMVEVQPHNAELWFARANERSGCGDYAGAISDYTTALLLGLRFREAVNAYGNRGMARLAMGDMRGAMEDFSTIIARQPKNRSLLRTAYLKRAHLREKQGDEVGAQNDRKAADCINGK
;
A
#
# COMPACT_ATOMS: atom_id res chain seq x y z
N MET A 1 -2.24 27.80 5.15
CA MET A 1 -1.49 27.09 6.23
C MET A 1 -2.08 25.70 6.50
N LEU A 2 -2.39 24.90 5.48
CA LEU A 2 -2.94 23.54 5.65
C LEU A 2 -1.87 22.45 5.81
N LYS A 3 -0.63 22.77 5.42
CA LYS A 3 0.50 21.84 5.49
C LYS A 3 1.09 21.72 6.90
N ASP A 4 0.95 22.76 7.71
CA ASP A 4 1.54 22.81 9.06
C ASP A 4 0.65 22.10 10.10
N ALA A 5 -0.67 22.03 9.87
CA ALA A 5 -1.57 21.20 10.67
C ALA A 5 -1.31 19.70 10.48
N LEU A 6 -0.93 19.29 9.26
CA LEU A 6 -0.50 17.92 8.94
C LEU A 6 0.92 17.58 9.46
N GLY A 7 1.72 18.61 9.78
CA GLY A 7 3.13 18.47 10.15
C GLY A 7 3.40 18.25 11.65
N SER A 8 2.36 18.25 12.50
CA SER A 8 2.51 18.12 13.95
C SER A 8 1.67 17.02 14.59
N TYR A 9 1.08 16.10 13.81
CA TYR A 9 0.41 14.96 14.41
C TYR A 9 1.46 14.02 14.99
N ARG A 10 1.56 14.00 16.31
CA ARG A 10 2.29 12.97 17.06
C ARG A 10 1.49 11.66 17.07
N GLY A 11 1.05 11.25 15.87
CA GLY A 11 0.77 9.89 15.37
C GLY A 11 0.19 8.83 16.29
N SER A 12 -0.51 9.16 17.37
CA SER A 12 -1.12 8.14 18.20
C SER A 12 -2.38 7.61 17.50
N LEU A 13 -2.54 6.29 17.47
CA LEU A 13 -3.76 5.63 17.01
C LEU A 13 -5.03 6.22 17.66
N ALA A 14 -4.94 6.62 18.93
CA ALA A 14 -6.05 7.24 19.67
C ALA A 14 -6.45 8.61 19.09
N GLU A 15 -5.50 9.40 18.63
CA GLU A 15 -5.77 10.71 18.02
C GLU A 15 -6.34 10.53 16.61
N LEU A 16 -5.76 9.62 15.82
CA LEU A 16 -6.24 9.30 14.49
C LEU A 16 -7.66 8.74 14.50
N ASN A 17 -8.05 7.96 15.53
CA ASN A 17 -9.42 7.51 15.71
C ASN A 17 -10.40 8.69 15.82
N LYS A 18 -10.10 9.69 16.65
CA LYS A 18 -10.95 10.88 16.78
C LYS A 18 -11.00 11.69 15.49
N MET A 19 -9.86 11.81 14.80
CA MET A 19 -9.78 12.62 13.58
C MET A 19 -10.59 12.06 12.43
N VAL A 20 -10.60 10.73 12.23
CA VAL A 20 -11.43 10.15 11.17
C VAL A 20 -12.93 10.22 11.47
N GLU A 21 -13.33 10.33 12.75
CA GLU A 21 -14.72 10.59 13.12
C GLU A 21 -15.13 12.03 12.80
N VAL A 22 -14.24 13.00 13.06
CA VAL A 22 -14.50 14.42 12.78
C VAL A 22 -14.40 14.75 11.29
N GLN A 23 -13.49 14.09 10.57
CA GLN A 23 -13.20 14.32 9.14
C GLN A 23 -13.28 13.01 8.34
N PRO A 24 -14.45 12.37 8.24
CA PRO A 24 -14.60 11.04 7.64
C PRO A 24 -14.29 11.01 6.14
N HIS A 25 -14.31 12.15 5.46
CA HIS A 25 -14.00 12.26 4.03
C HIS A 25 -12.54 12.64 3.73
N ASN A 26 -11.70 12.75 4.75
CA ASN A 26 -10.28 13.07 4.56
C ASN A 26 -9.46 11.79 4.33
N ALA A 27 -9.17 11.48 3.06
CA ALA A 27 -8.43 10.29 2.66
C ALA A 27 -7.05 10.15 3.35
N GLU A 28 -6.36 11.27 3.62
CA GLU A 28 -5.02 11.26 4.22
C GLU A 28 -5.06 10.79 5.69
N LEU A 29 -6.13 11.12 6.43
CA LEU A 29 -6.30 10.66 7.82
C LEU A 29 -6.55 9.14 7.90
N TRP A 30 -7.35 8.60 6.98
CA TRP A 30 -7.53 7.14 6.86
C TRP A 30 -6.21 6.44 6.50
N PHE A 31 -5.44 6.99 5.55
CA PHE A 31 -4.13 6.45 5.19
C PHE A 31 -3.15 6.49 6.37
N ALA A 32 -3.11 7.59 7.13
CA ALA A 32 -2.27 7.71 8.32
C ALA A 32 -2.67 6.67 9.39
N ARG A 33 -3.97 6.51 9.66
CA ARG A 33 -4.45 5.51 10.63
C ARG A 33 -4.15 4.09 10.20
N ALA A 34 -4.25 3.80 8.90
CA ALA A 34 -3.87 2.50 8.36
C ALA A 34 -2.38 2.17 8.60
N ASN A 35 -1.49 3.16 8.43
CA ASN A 35 -0.06 2.97 8.70
C ASN A 35 0.20 2.67 10.17
N GLU A 36 -0.42 3.41 11.09
CA GLU A 36 -0.27 3.15 12.53
C GLU A 36 -0.81 1.78 12.93
N ARG A 37 -2.02 1.42 12.46
CA ARG A 37 -2.60 0.08 12.70
C ARG A 37 -1.71 -1.03 12.17
N SER A 38 -1.17 -0.87 10.96
CA SER A 38 -0.23 -1.83 10.38
C SER A 38 1.05 -1.95 11.20
N GLY A 39 1.57 -0.85 11.75
CA GLY A 39 2.74 -0.84 12.64
C GLY A 39 2.47 -1.56 13.97
N CYS A 40 1.24 -1.49 14.48
CA CYS A 40 0.79 -2.23 15.65
C CYS A 40 0.41 -3.70 15.38
N GLY A 41 0.48 -4.16 14.12
CA GLY A 41 0.07 -5.51 13.73
C GLY A 41 -1.45 -5.71 13.56
N ASP A 42 -2.26 -4.65 13.68
CA ASP A 42 -3.68 -4.68 13.31
C ASP A 42 -3.84 -4.60 11.79
N TYR A 43 -3.49 -5.70 11.12
CA TYR A 43 -3.53 -5.78 9.66
C TYR A 43 -4.96 -5.72 9.11
N ALA A 44 -5.94 -6.28 9.82
CA ALA A 44 -7.34 -6.23 9.41
C ALA A 44 -7.87 -4.78 9.41
N GLY A 45 -7.64 -4.04 10.50
CA GLY A 45 -8.01 -2.63 10.59
C GLY A 45 -7.24 -1.76 9.59
N ALA A 46 -5.95 -2.05 9.37
CA ALA A 46 -5.14 -1.36 8.36
C ALA A 46 -5.69 -1.57 6.93
N ILE A 47 -6.04 -2.81 6.56
CA ILE A 47 -6.62 -3.11 5.24
C ILE A 47 -7.92 -2.34 5.01
N SER A 48 -8.78 -2.29 6.03
CA SER A 48 -10.03 -1.52 5.98
C SER A 48 -9.74 -0.03 5.74
N ASP A 49 -8.84 0.55 6.52
CA ASP A 49 -8.53 1.97 6.44
C ASP A 49 -7.82 2.36 5.13
N TYR A 50 -6.88 1.53 4.64
CA TYR A 50 -6.28 1.74 3.31
C TYR A 50 -7.33 1.71 2.21
N THR A 51 -8.30 0.81 2.33
CA THR A 51 -9.40 0.69 1.36
C THR A 51 -10.26 1.95 1.36
N THR A 52 -10.65 2.44 2.54
CA THR A 52 -11.39 3.71 2.68
C THR A 52 -10.60 4.88 2.12
N ALA A 53 -9.30 5.00 2.43
CA ALA A 53 -8.45 6.07 1.91
C ALA A 53 -8.39 6.06 0.38
N LEU A 54 -8.22 4.88 -0.23
CA LEU A 54 -8.20 4.72 -1.68
C LEU A 54 -9.55 5.08 -2.33
N LEU A 55 -10.68 4.73 -1.71
CA LEU A 55 -12.02 5.08 -2.18
C LEU A 55 -12.32 6.58 -2.10
N LEU A 56 -11.84 7.24 -1.04
CA LEU A 56 -12.01 8.70 -0.85
C LEU A 56 -11.12 9.54 -1.78
N GLY A 57 -10.15 8.92 -2.44
CA GLY A 57 -9.31 9.59 -3.44
C GLY A 57 -8.00 10.12 -2.87
N LEU A 58 -7.03 9.23 -2.69
CA LEU A 58 -5.65 9.63 -2.44
C LEU A 58 -5.01 10.25 -3.69
N ARG A 59 -4.15 11.24 -3.46
CA ARG A 59 -3.20 11.72 -4.46
C ARG A 59 -2.34 10.55 -4.96
N PHE A 60 -1.87 10.64 -6.21
CA PHE A 60 -1.23 9.51 -6.90
C PHE A 60 -0.10 8.85 -6.09
N ARG A 61 0.76 9.65 -5.44
CA ARG A 61 1.92 9.16 -4.69
C ARG A 61 1.47 8.35 -3.45
N GLU A 62 0.51 8.88 -2.72
CA GLU A 62 -0.06 8.28 -1.52
C GLU A 62 -0.87 7.02 -1.89
N ALA A 63 -1.61 7.07 -3.00
CA ALA A 63 -2.37 5.93 -3.50
C ALA A 63 -1.48 4.72 -3.80
N VAL A 64 -0.36 4.90 -4.50
CA VAL A 64 0.56 3.77 -4.81
C VAL A 64 1.22 3.21 -3.54
N ASN A 65 1.50 4.04 -2.54
CA ASN A 65 1.99 3.58 -1.24
C ASN A 65 0.89 2.81 -0.48
N ALA A 66 -0.36 3.28 -0.51
CA ALA A 66 -1.50 2.61 0.11
C ALA A 66 -1.75 1.22 -0.50
N TYR A 67 -1.66 1.07 -1.83
CA TYR A 67 -1.70 -0.26 -2.45
C TYR A 67 -0.56 -1.16 -1.97
N GLY A 68 0.67 -0.63 -1.88
CA GLY A 68 1.83 -1.42 -1.43
C GLY A 68 1.68 -1.90 0.02
N ASN A 69 1.28 -1.01 0.91
CA ASN A 69 1.10 -1.32 2.33
C ASN A 69 -0.11 -2.23 2.56
N ARG A 70 -1.23 -1.99 1.86
CA ARG A 70 -2.40 -2.88 1.91
C ARG A 70 -2.07 -4.27 1.39
N GLY A 71 -1.29 -4.38 0.32
CA GLY A 71 -0.81 -5.65 -0.22
C GLY A 71 0.04 -6.41 0.81
N MET A 72 0.94 -5.72 1.52
CA MET A 72 1.73 -6.33 2.59
C MET A 72 0.87 -6.77 3.79
N ALA A 73 -0.09 -5.96 4.22
CA ALA A 73 -1.02 -6.32 5.29
C ALA A 73 -1.89 -7.53 4.89
N ARG A 74 -2.34 -7.59 3.63
CA ARG A 74 -3.06 -8.75 3.08
C ARG A 74 -2.20 -10.02 3.09
N LEU A 75 -0.92 -9.93 2.75
CA LEU A 75 0.00 -11.07 2.90
C LEU A 75 0.13 -11.54 4.33
N ALA A 76 0.22 -10.62 5.30
CA ALA A 76 0.28 -10.98 6.71
C ALA A 76 -1.01 -11.69 7.19
N MET A 77 -2.14 -11.38 6.58
CA MET A 77 -3.43 -12.04 6.80
C MET A 77 -3.66 -13.29 5.94
N GLY A 78 -2.69 -13.68 5.09
CA GLY A 78 -2.82 -14.83 4.19
C GLY A 78 -3.65 -14.59 2.92
N ASP A 79 -4.15 -13.36 2.69
CA ASP A 79 -4.88 -12.98 1.47
C ASP A 79 -3.89 -12.76 0.31
N MET A 80 -3.40 -13.86 -0.25
CA MET A 80 -2.46 -13.84 -1.37
C MET A 80 -3.07 -13.26 -2.64
N ARG A 81 -4.38 -13.47 -2.85
CA ARG A 81 -5.08 -12.97 -4.04
C ARG A 81 -5.22 -11.45 -4.00
N GLY A 82 -5.73 -10.88 -2.91
CA GLY A 82 -5.86 -9.44 -2.76
C GLY A 82 -4.50 -8.73 -2.77
N ALA A 83 -3.46 -9.35 -2.20
CA ALA A 83 -2.10 -8.83 -2.30
C ALA A 83 -1.59 -8.80 -3.75
N MET A 84 -1.86 -9.86 -4.54
CA MET A 84 -1.49 -9.92 -5.95
C MET A 84 -2.19 -8.83 -6.78
N GLU A 85 -3.45 -8.55 -6.48
CA GLU A 85 -4.23 -7.46 -7.10
C GLU A 85 -3.61 -6.08 -6.77
N ASP A 86 -3.24 -5.85 -5.51
CA ASP A 86 -2.59 -4.59 -5.08
C ASP A 86 -1.24 -4.37 -5.77
N PHE A 87 -0.35 -5.37 -5.79
CA PHE A 87 0.94 -5.23 -6.47
C PHE A 87 0.78 -5.07 -7.99
N SER A 88 -0.18 -5.76 -8.59
CA SER A 88 -0.52 -5.57 -10.01
C SER A 88 -1.00 -4.16 -10.31
N THR A 89 -1.77 -3.55 -9.39
CA THR A 89 -2.23 -2.17 -9.53
C THR A 89 -1.07 -1.17 -9.51
N ILE A 90 -0.07 -1.38 -8.66
CA ILE A 90 1.14 -0.53 -8.63
C ILE A 90 1.88 -0.63 -9.97
N ILE A 91 2.08 -1.85 -10.47
CA ILE A 91 2.76 -2.10 -11.75
C ILE A 91 2.00 -1.44 -12.90
N ALA A 92 0.68 -1.58 -12.96
CA ALA A 92 -0.14 -0.97 -14.01
C ALA A 92 -0.06 0.57 -13.99
N ARG A 93 0.08 1.17 -12.80
CA ARG A 93 0.18 2.63 -12.61
C ARG A 93 1.56 3.21 -12.92
N GLN A 94 2.60 2.38 -13.07
CA GLN A 94 3.97 2.79 -13.42
C GLN A 94 4.47 4.02 -12.63
N PRO A 95 4.50 3.97 -11.29
CA PRO A 95 4.96 5.11 -10.50
C PRO A 95 6.45 5.40 -10.78
N LYS A 96 6.80 6.69 -10.77
CA LYS A 96 8.21 7.14 -10.86
C LYS A 96 9.08 6.60 -9.71
N ASN A 97 8.48 6.19 -8.59
CA ASN A 97 9.19 5.55 -7.51
C ASN A 97 9.66 4.15 -7.95
N ARG A 98 10.88 4.08 -8.49
CA ARG A 98 11.53 2.87 -8.97
C ARG A 98 11.63 1.79 -7.89
N SER A 99 11.92 2.16 -6.65
CA SER A 99 12.03 1.21 -5.53
C SER A 99 10.69 0.53 -5.23
N LEU A 100 9.60 1.30 -5.19
CA LEU A 100 8.25 0.77 -5.01
C LEU A 100 7.84 -0.13 -6.19
N LEU A 101 8.09 0.32 -7.42
CA LEU A 101 7.76 -0.44 -8.62
C LEU A 101 8.52 -1.78 -8.67
N ARG A 102 9.82 -1.76 -8.36
CA ARG A 102 10.64 -2.96 -8.24
C ARG A 102 10.11 -3.89 -7.16
N THR A 103 9.75 -3.35 -5.99
CA THR A 103 9.18 -4.13 -4.90
C THR A 103 7.87 -4.79 -5.32
N ALA A 104 6.99 -4.09 -6.03
CA ALA A 104 5.73 -4.66 -6.52
C ALA A 104 5.96 -5.83 -7.49
N TYR A 105 6.92 -5.71 -8.43
CA TYR A 105 7.30 -6.82 -9.30
C TYR A 105 7.81 -8.02 -8.51
N LEU A 106 8.74 -7.83 -7.57
CA LEU A 106 9.28 -8.94 -6.77
C LEU A 106 8.20 -9.61 -5.90
N LYS A 107 7.32 -8.83 -5.30
CA LYS A 107 6.22 -9.37 -4.49
C LYS A 107 5.22 -10.15 -5.35
N ARG A 108 4.88 -9.65 -6.55
CA ARG A 108 4.01 -10.37 -7.48
C ARG A 108 4.68 -11.63 -8.04
N ALA A 109 5.97 -11.60 -8.32
CA ALA A 109 6.72 -12.78 -8.76
C ALA A 109 6.64 -13.90 -7.73
N HIS A 110 6.87 -13.59 -6.45
CA HIS A 110 6.77 -14.57 -5.35
C HIS A 110 5.35 -15.15 -5.23
N LEU A 111 4.32 -14.33 -5.42
CA LEU A 111 2.93 -14.81 -5.38
C LEU A 111 2.59 -15.70 -6.57
N ARG A 112 3.11 -15.39 -7.75
CA ARG A 112 2.96 -16.23 -8.96
C ARG A 112 3.64 -17.57 -8.80
N GLU A 113 4.84 -17.63 -8.21
CA GLU A 113 5.50 -18.91 -7.89
C GLU A 113 4.64 -19.78 -6.97
N LYS A 114 4.07 -19.18 -5.92
CA LYS A 114 3.15 -19.90 -5.04
C LYS A 114 1.89 -20.42 -5.73
N GLN A 115 1.49 -19.80 -6.84
CA GLN A 115 0.36 -20.22 -7.68
C GLN A 115 0.78 -21.18 -8.80
N GLY A 116 2.07 -21.49 -8.97
CA GLY A 116 2.59 -22.32 -10.06
C GLY A 116 2.77 -21.57 -11.40
N ASP A 117 2.58 -20.25 -11.44
CA ASP A 117 2.84 -19.41 -12.62
C ASP A 117 4.34 -19.05 -12.71
N GLU A 118 5.16 -20.04 -13.04
CA GLU A 118 6.61 -19.88 -13.14
C GLU A 118 7.03 -18.88 -14.23
N VAL A 119 6.34 -18.89 -15.37
CA VAL A 119 6.62 -17.99 -16.49
C VAL A 119 6.33 -16.54 -16.10
N GLY A 120 5.16 -16.28 -15.51
CA GLY A 120 4.80 -14.95 -15.04
C GLY A 120 5.72 -14.46 -13.92
N ALA A 121 6.17 -15.35 -13.03
CA ALA A 121 7.13 -15.02 -12.00
C ALA A 121 8.50 -14.64 -12.57
N GLN A 122 9.00 -15.38 -13.55
CA GLN A 122 10.27 -15.09 -14.20
C GLN A 122 10.22 -13.76 -14.96
N ASN A 123 9.10 -13.45 -15.62
CA ASN A 123 8.90 -12.18 -16.30
C ASN A 123 8.92 -10.99 -15.33
N ASP A 124 8.27 -11.12 -14.17
CA ASP A 124 8.28 -10.09 -13.14
C ASP A 124 9.68 -9.87 -12.55
N ARG A 125 10.45 -10.95 -12.30
CA ARG A 125 11.85 -10.83 -11.86
C ARG A 125 12.72 -10.09 -12.86
N LYS A 126 12.64 -10.44 -14.15
CA LYS A 126 13.35 -9.74 -15.22
C LYS A 126 13.00 -8.24 -15.24
N ALA A 127 11.71 -7.92 -15.12
CA ALA A 127 11.27 -6.52 -15.05
C ALA A 127 11.82 -5.80 -13.81
N ALA A 128 11.86 -6.45 -12.65
CA ALA A 128 12.45 -5.91 -11.43
C ALA A 128 13.96 -5.61 -11.58
N ASP A 129 14.71 -6.47 -12.26
CA ASP A 129 16.16 -6.30 -12.48
C ASP A 129 16.45 -5.13 -13.44
N CYS A 130 15.63 -4.97 -14.49
CA CYS A 130 15.74 -3.83 -15.40
C CYS A 130 15.57 -2.47 -14.71
N ILE A 131 14.89 -2.41 -13.56
CA ILE A 131 14.71 -1.17 -12.79
C ILE A 131 16.01 -0.73 -12.07
N ASN A 132 16.98 -1.62 -11.86
CA ASN A 132 18.30 -1.25 -11.30
C ASN A 132 19.27 -0.72 -12.37
N GLY A 133 18.96 -0.90 -13.66
CA GLY A 133 19.80 -0.45 -14.77
C GLY A 133 19.55 1.01 -15.16
N LYS A 134 20.32 1.93 -14.57
CA LYS A 134 20.78 3.28 -15.02
C LYS A 134 20.87 4.24 -13.83
#